data_AF-A0A8H3D9H1-F1
#
_entry.id   AF-A0A8H3D9H1-F1
#
_cell.length_a   1.000
_cell.length_b   1.000
_cell.length_c   1.000
_cell.angle_alpha   90.00
_cell.angle_beta   90.00
_cell.angle_gamma   90.00
#
_symmetry.space_group_name_H-M   'P 1'
#
loop_
_entity.id
_entity.type
_entity.pdbx_description
1 polymer ?
#
loop_
_entity_poly.entity_id
_entity_poly.type
_entity_poly.pdbx_seq_one_letter_code
_entity_poly.pdbx_strand_id
1 'polypeptide(L)'
;MGEQIYHSKYTSDKGLEPGTYRVFNVHTKTAIQVSDHDPTKIVTWARHNGENQQWFLQRSGLGYQLRNRQHDVYMAVASTDKHGLVYASRYPTTWLFLKAKGNHIIQLADKNRVLDLHYCSADNGTEIHIWQIGEEPHKIWGLERLGDNSGEEIPVAILAVRKGEFDAQMELVNKELVKRQEKIANKDREVSQLQDELSSAKEKLSELHSLLYQRDETIQQLQKDLKSKEEALSHAYKVNEESVRLRNQHSLLESKFLQQQTETTSLQSKMDRVEYLMSQMMSKPNGNTSTNGAD
;
A
#
# COMPACT_ATOMS: atom_id res chain seq x y z
N MET A 1 60.59 29.40 31.25
CA MET A 1 60.33 30.43 30.22
C MET A 1 60.09 29.71 28.91
N GLY A 2 58.83 29.48 28.54
CA GLY A 2 58.47 28.91 27.23
C GLY A 2 57.84 30.02 26.41
N GLU A 3 58.63 30.64 25.52
CA GLU A 3 58.09 31.61 24.57
C GLU A 3 57.04 30.95 23.68
N GLN A 4 55.94 31.67 23.46
CA GLN A 4 54.79 31.24 22.68
C GLN A 4 55.23 30.86 21.26
N ILE A 5 55.13 29.58 20.93
CA ILE A 5 55.48 29.02 19.63
C ILE A 5 54.40 29.46 18.62
N TYR A 6 54.64 30.60 17.98
CA TYR A 6 53.96 31.15 16.79
C TYR A 6 52.46 31.49 16.90
N HIS A 7 52.13 32.76 17.21
CA HIS A 7 50.81 33.33 16.95
C HIS A 7 50.70 33.75 15.48
N SER A 8 50.25 32.83 14.61
CA SER A 8 49.73 33.22 13.30
C SER A 8 48.38 33.93 13.49
N LYS A 9 48.13 35.04 12.79
CA LYS A 9 46.80 35.69 12.78
C LYS A 9 45.73 34.82 12.09
N TYR A 10 46.14 33.75 11.43
CA TYR A 10 45.27 32.79 10.76
C TYR A 10 45.05 31.57 11.66
N THR A 11 43.82 31.06 11.63
CA THR A 11 43.44 29.89 12.43
C THR A 11 43.63 28.60 11.63
N SER A 12 44.18 27.58 12.28
CA SER A 12 44.27 26.23 11.69
C SER A 12 42.88 25.66 11.41
N ASP A 13 42.72 24.99 10.27
CA ASP A 13 41.47 24.33 9.90
C ASP A 13 41.30 23.00 10.64
N LYS A 14 40.74 23.09 11.84
CA LYS A 14 40.43 21.93 12.67
C LYS A 14 39.38 20.99 12.05
N GLY A 15 38.59 21.46 11.08
CA GLY A 15 37.54 20.67 10.43
C GLY A 15 37.97 20.07 9.09
N LEU A 16 39.21 20.28 8.67
CA LEU A 16 39.78 19.55 7.54
C LEU A 16 39.95 18.09 7.98
N GLU A 17 39.56 17.15 7.11
CA GLU A 17 39.64 15.71 7.37
C GLU A 17 40.63 15.04 6.42
N PRO A 18 41.25 13.91 6.81
CA PRO A 18 42.02 13.08 5.89
C PRO A 18 41.18 12.60 4.70
N GLY A 19 41.85 12.36 3.57
CA GLY A 19 41.20 11.90 2.35
C GLY A 19 42.00 12.18 1.09
N THR A 20 41.37 12.04 -0.07
CA THR A 20 41.99 12.36 -1.37
C THR A 20 41.57 13.75 -1.80
N TYR A 21 42.53 14.61 -2.10
CA TYR A 21 42.31 16.01 -2.44
C TYR A 21 43.07 16.43 -3.70
N ARG A 22 42.53 17.41 -4.41
CA ARG A 22 43.27 18.25 -5.34
C ARG A 22 43.56 19.59 -4.68
N VAL A 23 44.83 20.00 -4.70
CA VAL A 23 45.27 21.31 -4.20
C VAL A 23 45.50 22.21 -5.40
N PHE A 24 44.94 23.42 -5.41
CA PHE A 24 45.04 24.33 -6.55
C PHE A 24 45.19 25.78 -6.13
N ASN A 25 45.90 26.59 -6.92
CA ASN A 25 45.96 28.02 -6.66
C ASN A 25 44.62 28.66 -7.03
N VAL A 26 44.07 29.47 -6.12
CA VAL A 26 42.71 30.03 -6.31
C VAL A 26 42.66 31.06 -7.44
N HIS A 27 43.76 31.75 -7.73
CA HIS A 27 43.82 32.79 -8.76
C HIS A 27 44.03 32.21 -10.15
N THR A 28 45.10 31.44 -10.35
CA THR A 28 45.47 30.88 -11.66
C THR A 28 44.64 29.65 -12.05
N LYS A 29 43.96 29.02 -11.08
CA LYS A 29 43.22 27.76 -11.22
C LYS A 29 44.09 26.57 -11.61
N THR A 30 45.42 26.68 -11.54
CA THR A 30 46.33 25.55 -11.77
C THR A 30 46.44 24.68 -10.51
N ALA A 31 46.48 23.36 -10.69
CA ALA A 31 46.61 22.39 -9.61
C ALA A 31 48.07 22.02 -9.37
N ILE A 32 48.40 21.76 -8.11
CA ILE A 32 49.71 21.22 -7.72
C ILE A 32 49.79 19.76 -8.14
N GLN A 33 50.85 19.41 -8.86
CA GLN A 33 51.09 18.05 -9.35
C GLN A 33 52.55 17.66 -9.23
N VAL A 34 52.81 16.35 -9.24
CA VAL A 34 54.13 15.81 -9.58
C VAL A 34 54.26 15.87 -11.10
N SER A 35 55.40 16.35 -11.61
CA SER A 35 55.61 16.49 -13.05
C SER A 35 55.73 15.11 -13.74
N ASP A 36 54.99 14.92 -14.84
CA ASP A 36 55.08 13.70 -15.65
C ASP A 36 56.43 13.54 -16.36
N HIS A 37 57.15 14.65 -16.59
CA HIS A 37 58.45 14.65 -17.25
C HIS A 37 59.61 14.44 -16.26
N ASP A 38 59.40 14.82 -15.00
CA ASP A 38 60.39 14.72 -13.94
C ASP A 38 59.70 14.45 -12.60
N PRO A 39 59.62 13.19 -12.15
CA PRO A 39 58.88 12.81 -10.95
C PRO A 39 59.53 13.31 -9.65
N THR A 40 60.66 14.02 -9.72
CA THR A 40 61.27 14.72 -8.57
C THR A 40 60.73 16.13 -8.40
N LYS A 41 60.06 16.69 -9.41
CA LYS A 41 59.54 18.06 -9.39
C LYS A 41 58.07 18.13 -9.01
N ILE A 42 57.76 19.15 -8.21
CA ILE A 42 56.39 19.59 -7.96
C ILE A 42 56.17 20.92 -8.66
N VAL A 43 55.15 20.96 -9.48
CA VAL A 43 54.79 22.11 -10.33
C VAL A 43 53.30 22.35 -10.24
N THR A 44 52.86 23.49 -10.76
CA THR A 44 51.44 23.67 -11.09
C THR A 44 51.18 23.40 -12.56
N TRP A 45 49.98 22.90 -12.85
CA TRP A 45 49.53 22.61 -14.20
C TRP A 45 48.02 22.85 -14.31
N ALA A 46 47.52 23.02 -15.54
CA ALA A 46 46.08 23.06 -15.80
C ALA A 46 45.37 21.86 -15.14
N ARG A 47 44.20 22.10 -14.54
CA ARG A 47 43.46 21.05 -13.83
C ARG A 47 43.02 19.93 -14.76
N HIS A 48 43.33 18.70 -14.39
CA HIS A 48 42.82 17.49 -15.02
C HIS A 48 42.64 16.37 -13.99
N ASN A 49 42.04 15.25 -14.39
CA ASN A 49 41.74 14.13 -13.50
C ASN A 49 42.90 13.12 -13.39
N GLY A 50 44.12 13.54 -13.71
CA GLY A 50 45.31 12.68 -13.57
C GLY A 50 45.59 12.39 -12.09
N GLU A 51 46.06 11.19 -11.78
CA GLU A 51 46.38 10.79 -10.40
C GLU A 51 47.60 11.55 -9.85
N ASN A 52 48.51 12.00 -10.72
CA ASN A 52 49.62 12.90 -10.41
C ASN A 52 49.20 14.28 -9.86
N GLN A 53 47.94 14.71 -10.04
CA GLN A 53 47.37 15.92 -9.43
C GLN A 53 46.56 15.65 -8.15
N GLN A 54 46.52 14.39 -7.70
CA GLN A 54 45.74 13.97 -6.54
C GLN A 54 46.66 13.62 -5.40
N TRP A 55 46.29 14.09 -4.21
CA TRP A 55 47.09 13.99 -3.01
C TRP A 55 46.28 13.33 -1.91
N PHE A 56 46.85 12.28 -1.33
CA PHE A 56 46.41 11.75 -0.06
C PHE A 56 46.84 12.70 1.04
N LEU A 57 45.85 13.32 1.67
CA LEU A 57 46.04 14.16 2.83
C LEU A 57 45.98 13.28 4.08
N GLN A 58 47.12 13.11 4.74
CA GLN A 58 47.33 12.20 5.87
C GLN A 58 47.70 12.99 7.12
N ARG A 59 47.21 12.59 8.30
CA ARG A 59 47.53 13.32 9.54
C ARG A 59 49.01 13.18 9.87
N SER A 60 49.66 14.30 10.22
CA SER A 60 51.04 14.32 10.70
C SER A 60 51.19 15.40 11.77
N GLY A 61 51.31 15.00 13.04
CA GLY A 61 51.35 15.91 14.17
C GLY A 61 50.12 16.83 14.23
N LEU A 62 50.33 18.14 14.30
CA LEU A 62 49.27 19.17 14.26
C LEU A 62 48.80 19.53 12.84
N GLY A 63 49.41 18.94 11.81
CA GLY A 63 49.14 19.23 10.41
C GLY A 63 48.94 17.96 9.59
N TYR A 64 49.41 18.01 8.35
CA TYR A 64 49.27 16.93 7.39
C TYR A 64 50.53 16.75 6.55
N GLN A 65 50.74 15.54 6.09
CA GLN A 65 51.60 15.25 4.95
C GLN A 65 50.72 15.02 3.72
N LEU A 66 51.26 15.36 2.54
CA LEU A 66 50.58 15.15 1.27
C LEU A 66 51.37 14.12 0.48
N ARG A 67 50.86 12.89 0.37
CA ARG A 67 51.43 11.83 -0.48
C ARG A 67 50.74 11.88 -1.85
N ASN A 68 51.50 11.87 -2.93
CA ASN A 68 50.92 11.82 -4.26
C ASN A 68 50.23 10.46 -4.49
N ARG A 69 49.14 10.45 -5.26
CA ARG A 69 48.37 9.22 -5.52
C ARG A 69 49.03 8.32 -6.56
N GLN A 70 49.67 8.91 -7.58
CA GLN A 70 50.32 8.18 -8.66
C GLN A 70 51.77 7.80 -8.32
N HIS A 71 52.46 8.70 -7.63
CA HIS A 71 53.85 8.55 -7.27
C HIS A 71 53.98 8.34 -5.77
N ASP A 72 54.79 7.36 -5.35
CA ASP A 72 55.05 7.09 -3.93
C ASP A 72 56.02 8.11 -3.32
N VAL A 73 55.62 9.38 -3.35
CA VAL A 73 56.39 10.54 -2.92
C VAL A 73 55.47 11.54 -2.22
N TYR A 74 56.07 12.38 -1.39
CA TYR A 74 55.42 13.42 -0.62
C TYR A 74 55.78 14.80 -1.15
N MET A 75 54.87 15.74 -0.95
CA MET A 75 55.16 17.16 -1.09
C MET A 75 56.09 17.62 0.03
N ALA A 76 57.33 17.94 -0.32
CA ALA A 76 58.37 18.32 0.61
C ALA A 76 59.06 19.62 0.19
N VAL A 77 59.88 20.17 1.08
CA VAL A 77 60.70 21.36 0.80
C VAL A 77 62.18 21.03 0.95
N ALA A 78 63.00 21.49 -0.01
CA ALA A 78 64.43 21.18 -0.04
C ALA A 78 65.25 21.96 1.01
N SER A 79 64.79 23.16 1.38
CA SER A 79 65.36 24.00 2.44
C SER A 79 64.25 24.75 3.16
N THR A 80 64.44 25.04 4.44
CA THR A 80 63.49 25.87 5.22
C THR A 80 63.70 27.38 5.04
N ASP A 81 64.70 27.77 4.25
CA ASP A 81 64.98 29.17 3.94
C ASP A 81 63.96 29.76 2.97
N LYS A 82 63.94 31.10 2.92
CA LYS A 82 63.13 31.83 1.94
C LYS A 82 63.56 31.41 0.53
N HIS A 83 62.59 31.21 -0.37
CA HIS A 83 62.82 30.66 -1.73
C HIS A 83 63.16 29.16 -1.76
N GLY A 84 62.98 28.42 -0.66
CA GLY A 84 63.13 26.96 -0.69
C GLY A 84 62.17 26.34 -1.71
N LEU A 85 62.71 25.51 -2.61
CA LEU A 85 61.93 24.82 -3.64
C LEU A 85 61.07 23.71 -3.02
N VAL A 86 59.82 23.62 -3.45
CA VAL A 86 58.92 22.51 -3.16
C VAL A 86 59.13 21.42 -4.20
N TYR A 87 59.36 20.19 -3.74
CA TYR A 87 59.76 19.07 -4.60
C TYR A 87 59.15 17.75 -4.11
N ALA A 88 59.19 16.73 -4.97
CA ALA A 88 58.71 15.40 -4.65
C ALA A 88 59.82 14.62 -3.93
N SER A 89 59.53 14.19 -2.70
CA SER A 89 60.49 13.50 -1.85
C SER A 89 59.94 12.20 -1.28
N ARG A 90 60.80 11.22 -0.99
CA ARG A 90 60.40 10.05 -0.20
C ARG A 90 60.22 10.37 1.29
N TYR A 91 60.67 11.55 1.73
CA TYR A 91 60.57 11.98 3.12
C TYR A 91 59.51 13.07 3.26
N PRO A 92 58.48 12.86 4.10
CA PRO A 92 57.37 13.79 4.21
C PRO A 92 57.77 15.10 4.89
N THR A 93 57.12 16.19 4.46
CA THR A 93 57.09 17.47 5.18
C THR A 93 55.70 17.65 5.77
N THR A 94 55.63 18.18 6.99
CA THR A 94 54.34 18.50 7.63
C THR A 94 53.90 19.92 7.27
N TRP A 95 52.65 20.03 6.85
CA TRP A 95 52.00 21.27 6.42
C TRP A 95 50.78 21.58 7.30
N LEU A 96 50.64 22.84 7.70
CA LEU A 96 49.50 23.37 8.43
C LEU A 96 48.58 24.09 7.44
N PHE A 97 47.28 23.80 7.51
CA PHE A 97 46.27 24.45 6.68
C PHE A 97 45.58 25.54 7.48
N LEU A 98 45.85 26.80 7.15
CA LEU A 98 45.30 27.95 7.84
C LEU A 98 44.18 28.59 7.02
N LYS A 99 43.05 28.93 7.64
CA LYS A 99 41.93 29.56 6.94
C LYS A 99 42.26 31.00 6.54
N ALA A 100 42.09 31.32 5.26
CA ALA A 100 42.25 32.67 4.72
C ALA A 100 41.34 32.87 3.51
N LYS A 101 40.55 33.96 3.48
CA LYS A 101 39.68 34.33 2.35
C LYS A 101 38.78 33.18 1.83
N GLY A 102 38.20 32.40 2.74
CA GLY A 102 37.36 31.23 2.41
C GLY A 102 38.11 30.03 1.81
N ASN A 103 39.45 30.09 1.77
CA ASN A 103 40.37 29.06 1.27
C ASN A 103 41.49 28.86 2.30
N HIS A 104 42.66 28.38 1.87
CA HIS A 104 43.76 28.03 2.77
C HIS A 104 45.06 28.74 2.40
N ILE A 105 45.82 29.13 3.43
CA ILE A 105 47.26 29.31 3.35
C ILE A 105 47.88 28.01 3.85
N ILE A 106 48.79 27.43 3.07
CA ILE A 106 49.45 26.17 3.40
C ILE A 106 50.84 26.49 3.94
N GLN A 107 51.02 26.34 5.26
CA GLN A 107 52.21 26.73 5.99
C GLN A 107 53.11 25.53 6.27
N LEU A 108 54.42 25.69 6.11
CA LEU A 108 55.42 24.73 6.59
C LEU A 108 55.38 24.65 8.12
N ALA A 109 55.27 23.45 8.69
CA ALA A 109 55.28 23.27 10.14
C ALA A 109 56.54 23.90 10.78
N ASP A 110 56.36 24.48 11.97
CA ASP A 110 57.42 25.07 12.79
C ASP A 110 58.21 26.25 12.16
N LYS A 111 57.72 26.81 11.05
CA LYS A 111 58.29 28.00 10.40
C LYS A 111 57.20 28.94 9.88
N ASN A 112 57.42 30.25 9.95
CA ASN A 112 56.56 31.25 9.31
C ASN A 112 56.84 31.34 7.80
N ARG A 113 56.64 30.22 7.10
CA ARG A 113 56.81 30.08 5.65
C ARG A 113 55.64 29.32 5.04
N VAL A 114 55.20 29.74 3.86
CA VAL A 114 53.98 29.22 3.22
C VAL A 114 54.23 28.90 1.75
N LEU A 115 53.42 28.01 1.19
CA LEU A 115 53.43 27.72 -0.24
C LEU A 115 53.13 28.97 -1.06
N ASP A 116 53.99 29.21 -2.04
CA ASP A 116 54.03 30.39 -2.90
C ASP A 116 54.19 29.95 -4.36
N LEU A 117 53.19 30.25 -5.19
CA LEU A 117 53.25 30.00 -6.62
C LEU A 117 54.16 31.04 -7.29
N HIS A 118 55.26 30.60 -7.89
CA HIS A 118 56.28 31.49 -8.43
C HIS A 118 55.70 32.48 -9.46
N TYR A 119 55.93 33.78 -9.22
CA TYR A 119 55.40 34.89 -10.00
C TYR A 119 53.88 34.91 -10.22
N CYS A 120 53.11 34.11 -9.48
CA CYS A 120 51.68 33.92 -9.74
C CYS A 120 51.38 33.46 -11.20
N SER A 121 52.32 32.76 -11.85
CA SER A 121 52.15 32.36 -13.25
C SER A 121 51.14 31.23 -13.39
N ALA A 122 50.30 31.32 -14.42
CA ALA A 122 49.35 30.27 -14.81
C ALA A 122 49.95 29.27 -15.80
N ASP A 123 51.22 29.43 -16.17
CA ASP A 123 51.89 28.55 -17.12
C ASP A 123 52.08 27.14 -16.54
N ASN A 124 51.87 26.16 -17.39
CA ASN A 124 52.11 24.77 -17.07
C ASN A 124 53.59 24.54 -16.74
N GLY A 125 53.86 23.88 -15.60
CA GLY A 125 55.21 23.64 -15.13
C GLY A 125 55.75 24.72 -14.19
N THR A 126 54.95 25.73 -13.83
CA THR A 126 55.38 26.76 -12.86
C THR A 126 55.69 26.14 -11.50
N GLU A 127 56.90 26.38 -11.01
CA GLU A 127 57.39 25.84 -9.74
C GLU A 127 56.76 26.54 -8.53
N ILE A 128 56.82 25.84 -7.39
CA ILE A 128 56.28 26.31 -6.12
C ILE A 128 57.44 26.45 -5.14
N HIS A 129 57.45 27.55 -4.40
CA HIS A 129 58.46 27.84 -3.39
C HIS A 129 57.81 28.03 -2.03
N ILE A 130 58.63 28.10 -0.99
CA ILE A 130 58.21 28.61 0.30
C ILE A 130 58.61 30.08 0.47
N TRP A 131 57.67 30.90 0.94
CA TRP A 131 57.88 32.34 1.15
C TRP A 131 57.27 32.84 2.45
N GLN A 132 57.47 34.12 2.75
CA GLN A 132 56.87 34.74 3.94
C GLN A 132 55.33 34.71 3.84
N ILE A 133 54.69 34.45 4.98
CA ILE A 133 53.24 34.41 5.10
C ILE A 133 52.58 35.71 4.63
N GLY A 134 51.46 35.59 3.93
CA GLY A 134 50.65 36.71 3.43
C GLY A 134 49.43 36.20 2.66
N GLU A 135 48.57 37.12 2.22
CA GLU A 135 47.29 36.81 1.54
C GLU A 135 47.30 37.20 0.06
N GLU A 136 48.48 37.32 -0.52
CA GLU A 136 48.67 37.57 -1.93
C GLU A 136 48.11 36.38 -2.74
N PRO A 137 47.57 36.61 -3.96
CA PRO A 137 46.87 35.57 -4.72
C PRO A 137 47.69 34.29 -4.96
N HIS A 138 49.00 34.39 -5.08
CA HIS A 138 49.92 33.25 -5.26
C HIS A 138 50.12 32.39 -4.00
N LYS A 139 49.58 32.79 -2.84
CA LYS A 139 49.69 32.06 -1.55
C LYS A 139 48.37 31.51 -1.05
N ILE A 140 47.28 31.75 -1.78
CA ILE A 140 45.94 31.27 -1.43
C ILE A 140 45.61 30.03 -2.26
N TRP A 141 45.37 28.93 -1.57
CA TRP A 141 45.19 27.59 -2.12
C TRP A 141 43.80 27.07 -1.80
N GLY A 142 43.12 26.56 -2.81
CA GLY A 142 41.86 25.86 -2.69
C GLY A 142 42.09 24.36 -2.53
N LEU A 143 41.19 23.73 -1.79
CA LEU A 143 41.13 22.28 -1.62
C LEU A 143 39.83 21.76 -2.23
N GLU A 144 39.95 20.83 -3.17
CA GLU A 144 38.83 20.09 -3.73
C GLU A 144 38.90 18.64 -3.24
N ARG A 145 37.88 18.21 -2.50
CA ARG A 145 37.80 16.85 -1.97
C ARG A 145 37.33 15.89 -3.06
N LEU A 146 38.12 14.85 -3.33
CA LEU A 146 37.86 13.86 -4.38
C LEU A 146 37.42 12.50 -3.83
N GLY A 147 37.71 12.19 -2.55
CA GLY A 147 37.29 10.94 -1.92
C GLY A 147 37.73 10.78 -0.48
N ASP A 148 37.25 9.71 0.17
CA ASP A 148 37.53 9.41 1.59
C ASP A 148 38.86 8.67 1.82
N ASN A 149 39.46 8.11 0.76
CA ASN A 149 40.71 7.37 0.89
C ASN A 149 41.88 8.31 1.24
N SER A 150 42.54 8.09 2.37
CA SER A 150 43.75 8.80 2.78
C SER A 150 45.04 8.09 2.38
N GLY A 151 44.97 6.95 1.68
CA GLY A 151 46.16 6.16 1.30
C GLY A 151 46.96 5.63 2.49
N GLU A 152 46.41 5.71 3.71
CA GLU A 152 46.95 5.05 4.89
C GLU A 152 46.53 3.59 4.86
N GLU A 153 47.50 2.68 5.01
CA GLU A 153 47.18 1.27 5.23
C GLU A 153 46.49 1.15 6.57
N ILE A 154 45.21 0.78 6.57
CA ILE A 154 44.47 0.52 7.80
C ILE A 154 45.16 -0.67 8.49
N PRO A 155 45.69 -0.52 9.71
CA PRO A 155 46.34 -1.62 10.41
C PRO A 155 45.42 -2.84 10.49
N VAL A 156 45.98 -4.04 10.25
CA VAL A 156 45.25 -5.32 10.26
C VAL A 156 44.42 -5.50 11.53
N ALA A 157 44.90 -4.99 12.67
CA ALA A 157 44.17 -5.01 13.94
C ALA A 157 42.84 -4.24 13.88
N ILE A 158 42.80 -3.06 13.25
CA ILE A 158 41.56 -2.27 13.08
C ILE A 158 40.61 -2.95 12.11
N LEU A 159 41.15 -3.56 11.04
CA LEU A 159 40.34 -4.37 10.11
C LEU A 159 39.72 -5.58 10.81
N ALA A 160 40.47 -6.28 11.68
CA ALA A 160 39.97 -7.41 12.44
C ALA A 160 38.86 -7.02 13.43
N VAL A 161 39.02 -5.89 14.14
CA VAL A 161 37.99 -5.35 15.03
C VAL A 161 36.72 -5.01 14.25
N ARG A 162 36.84 -4.23 13.16
CA ARG A 162 35.70 -3.87 12.30
C ARG A 162 34.99 -5.10 11.72
N LYS A 163 35.76 -6.12 11.32
CA LYS A 163 35.21 -7.39 10.84
C LYS A 163 34.42 -8.11 11.93
N GLY A 164 34.95 -8.19 13.15
CA GLY A 164 34.26 -8.80 14.28
C GLY A 164 32.96 -8.07 14.65
N GLU A 165 32.97 -6.73 14.64
CA GLU A 165 31.76 -5.91 14.84
C GLU A 165 30.71 -6.17 13.76
N PHE A 166 31.15 -6.25 12.49
CA PHE A 166 30.28 -6.55 11.37
C PHE A 166 29.67 -7.96 11.48
N ASP A 167 30.46 -8.96 11.82
CA ASP A 167 30.01 -10.35 12.00
C ASP A 167 28.97 -10.44 13.14
N ALA A 168 29.20 -9.75 14.26
CA ALA A 168 28.24 -9.69 15.37
C ALA A 168 26.92 -9.01 14.97
N GLN A 169 26.99 -7.92 14.19
CA GLN A 169 25.80 -7.24 13.68
C GLN A 169 25.01 -8.11 12.71
N MET A 170 25.71 -8.82 11.81
CA MET A 170 25.10 -9.78 10.89
C MET A 170 24.38 -10.91 11.64
N GLU A 171 24.94 -11.40 12.74
CA GLU A 171 24.29 -12.44 13.53
C GLU A 171 23.02 -11.95 14.24
N LEU A 172 23.02 -10.71 14.74
CA LEU A 172 21.81 -10.09 15.29
C LEU A 172 20.71 -9.91 14.24
N VAL A 173 21.08 -9.45 13.04
CA VAL A 173 20.14 -9.31 11.91
C VAL A 173 19.57 -10.67 11.52
N ASN A 174 20.39 -11.71 11.43
CA ASN A 174 19.94 -13.06 11.11
C ASN A 174 18.95 -13.60 12.16
N LYS A 175 19.21 -13.39 13.45
CA LYS A 175 18.30 -13.79 14.54
C LYS A 175 16.94 -13.08 14.42
N GLU A 176 16.94 -11.79 14.08
CA GLU A 176 15.71 -11.02 13.89
C GLU A 176 14.94 -11.45 12.63
N LEU A 177 15.65 -11.77 11.53
CA LEU A 177 15.03 -12.30 10.31
C LEU A 177 14.32 -13.64 10.57
N VAL A 178 14.95 -14.56 11.32
CA VAL A 178 14.32 -15.85 11.68
C VAL A 178 13.03 -15.63 12.48
N LYS A 179 13.05 -14.76 13.49
CA LYS A 179 11.84 -14.43 14.27
C LYS A 179 10.72 -13.86 13.41
N ARG A 180 11.05 -12.98 12.45
CA ARG A 180 10.08 -12.42 11.52
C ARG A 180 9.51 -13.49 10.59
N GLN A 181 10.35 -14.42 10.13
CA GLN A 181 9.92 -15.53 9.28
C GLN A 181 8.95 -16.46 10.01
N GLU A 182 9.20 -16.78 11.28
CA GLU A 182 8.27 -17.56 12.12
C GLU A 182 6.92 -16.85 12.30
N LYS A 183 6.94 -15.53 12.52
CA LYS A 183 5.72 -14.74 12.66
C LYS A 183 4.91 -14.69 11.35
N ILE A 184 5.57 -14.59 10.21
CA ILE A 184 4.93 -14.67 8.89
C ILE A 184 4.28 -16.05 8.72
N ALA A 185 5.02 -17.13 8.98
CA ALA A 185 4.49 -18.48 8.86
C ALA A 185 3.27 -18.73 9.75
N ASN A 186 3.23 -18.16 10.95
CA ASN A 186 2.05 -18.24 11.82
C ASN A 186 0.85 -17.46 11.27
N LYS A 187 1.09 -16.25 10.74
CA LYS A 187 0.03 -15.46 10.09
C LYS A 187 -0.51 -16.14 8.84
N ASP A 188 0.34 -16.78 8.04
CA ASP A 188 -0.09 -17.50 6.84
C ASP A 188 -1.04 -18.66 7.21
N ARG A 189 -0.76 -19.38 8.31
CA ARG A 189 -1.67 -20.42 8.84
C ARG A 189 -3.02 -19.84 9.27
N GLU A 190 -3.02 -18.70 9.95
CA GLU A 190 -4.25 -18.02 10.39
C GLU A 190 -5.08 -17.54 9.19
N VAL A 191 -4.42 -16.98 8.17
CA VAL A 191 -5.07 -16.57 6.92
C VAL A 191 -5.69 -17.77 6.20
N SER A 192 -5.00 -18.91 6.13
CA SER A 192 -5.57 -20.13 5.54
C SER A 192 -6.81 -20.61 6.31
N GLN A 193 -6.78 -20.62 7.65
CA GLN A 193 -7.94 -20.97 8.46
C GLN A 193 -9.14 -20.05 8.21
N LEU A 194 -8.92 -18.73 8.18
CA LEU A 194 -9.97 -17.76 7.88
C LEU A 194 -10.53 -17.90 6.45
N GLN A 195 -9.70 -18.29 5.49
CA GLN A 195 -10.14 -18.56 4.12
C GLN A 195 -11.04 -19.80 4.04
N ASP A 196 -10.73 -20.86 4.78
CA ASP A 196 -11.56 -22.06 4.85
C ASP A 196 -12.91 -21.77 5.53
N GLU A 197 -12.90 -21.02 6.64
CA GLU A 197 -14.11 -20.59 7.33
C GLU A 197 -15.00 -19.71 6.44
N LEU A 198 -14.41 -18.74 5.73
CA LEU A 198 -15.13 -17.88 4.80
C LEU A 198 -15.77 -18.68 3.66
N SER A 199 -15.05 -19.70 3.15
CA SER A 199 -15.56 -20.58 2.10
C SER A 199 -16.77 -21.38 2.60
N SER A 200 -16.68 -21.97 3.80
CA SER A 200 -17.80 -22.70 4.41
C SER A 200 -19.00 -21.79 4.70
N ALA A 201 -18.76 -20.56 5.17
CA ALA A 201 -19.82 -19.59 5.41
C ALA A 201 -20.54 -19.19 4.11
N LYS A 202 -19.78 -19.03 3.02
CA LYS A 202 -20.32 -18.70 1.69
C LYS A 202 -21.19 -19.84 1.13
N GLU A 203 -20.78 -21.09 1.31
CA GLU A 203 -21.58 -22.26 0.92
C GLU A 203 -22.92 -22.30 1.67
N LYS A 204 -22.89 -22.18 3.01
CA LYS A 204 -24.10 -22.15 3.83
C LYS A 204 -25.05 -21.01 3.44
N LEU A 205 -24.50 -19.83 3.11
CA LEU A 205 -25.30 -18.68 2.67
C LEU A 205 -25.95 -18.96 1.31
N SER A 206 -25.25 -19.63 0.40
CA SER A 206 -25.82 -20.06 -0.89
C SER A 206 -26.97 -21.06 -0.69
N GLU A 207 -26.79 -22.06 0.18
CA GLU A 207 -27.84 -23.03 0.52
C GLU A 207 -29.08 -22.35 1.11
N LEU A 208 -28.88 -21.42 2.06
CA LEU A 208 -29.97 -20.67 2.68
C LEU A 208 -30.72 -19.83 1.65
N HIS A 209 -30.00 -19.23 0.69
CA HIS A 209 -30.61 -18.44 -0.38
C HIS A 209 -31.48 -19.31 -1.29
N SER A 210 -31.02 -20.52 -1.66
CA SER A 210 -31.83 -21.47 -2.42
C SER A 210 -33.09 -21.91 -1.66
N LEU A 211 -32.98 -22.15 -0.35
CA LEU A 211 -34.14 -22.50 0.49
C LEU A 211 -35.15 -21.36 0.61
N LEU A 212 -34.68 -20.11 0.72
CA LEU A 212 -35.55 -18.95 0.72
C LEU A 212 -36.31 -18.81 -0.60
N TYR A 213 -35.60 -18.98 -1.73
CA TYR A 213 -36.22 -18.95 -3.05
C TYR A 213 -37.34 -20.01 -3.19
N GLN A 214 -37.07 -21.25 -2.77
CA GLN A 214 -38.07 -22.33 -2.77
C GLN A 214 -39.28 -22.02 -1.87
N ARG A 215 -39.04 -21.39 -0.71
CA ARG A 215 -40.13 -20.96 0.18
C ARG A 215 -40.98 -19.88 -0.46
N ASP A 216 -40.37 -18.90 -1.12
CA ASP A 216 -41.10 -17.85 -1.83
C ASP A 216 -41.96 -18.42 -2.96
N GLU A 217 -41.44 -19.37 -3.74
CA GLU A 217 -42.24 -20.08 -4.75
C GLU A 217 -43.43 -20.83 -4.13
N THR A 218 -43.21 -21.52 -3.01
CA THR A 218 -44.26 -22.25 -2.29
C THR A 218 -45.34 -21.28 -1.77
N ILE A 219 -44.93 -20.14 -1.23
CA ILE A 219 -45.86 -19.10 -0.75
C ILE A 219 -46.69 -18.57 -1.91
N GLN A 220 -46.08 -18.26 -3.06
CA GLN A 220 -46.80 -17.81 -4.24
C GLN A 220 -47.82 -18.84 -4.74
N GLN A 221 -47.45 -20.13 -4.74
CA GLN A 221 -48.37 -21.20 -5.12
C GLN A 221 -49.54 -21.32 -4.15
N LEU A 222 -49.29 -21.30 -2.84
CA LEU A 222 -50.34 -21.34 -1.82
C LEU A 222 -51.28 -20.13 -1.91
N GLN A 223 -50.75 -18.93 -2.19
CA GLN A 223 -51.58 -17.74 -2.40
C GLN A 223 -52.51 -17.89 -3.60
N LYS A 224 -52.01 -18.45 -4.71
CA LYS A 224 -52.81 -18.72 -5.91
C LYS A 224 -53.91 -19.75 -5.63
N ASP A 225 -53.57 -20.84 -4.95
CA ASP A 225 -54.52 -21.89 -4.59
C ASP A 225 -55.60 -21.36 -3.64
N LEU A 226 -55.21 -20.58 -2.62
CA LEU A 226 -56.14 -19.95 -1.68
C LEU A 226 -57.14 -19.05 -2.42
N LYS A 227 -56.66 -18.20 -3.33
CA LYS A 227 -57.52 -17.35 -4.17
C LYS A 227 -58.53 -18.17 -4.99
N SER A 228 -58.07 -19.24 -5.64
CA SER A 228 -58.97 -20.13 -6.40
C SER A 228 -60.04 -20.79 -5.53
N LYS A 229 -59.69 -21.17 -4.30
CA LYS A 229 -60.62 -21.79 -3.35
C LYS A 229 -61.64 -20.76 -2.84
N GLU A 230 -61.22 -19.53 -2.57
CA GLU A 230 -62.13 -18.44 -2.20
C GLU A 230 -63.15 -18.15 -3.30
N GLU A 231 -62.72 -18.13 -4.57
CA GLU A 231 -63.60 -17.96 -5.74
C GLU A 231 -64.60 -19.13 -5.86
N ALA A 232 -64.13 -20.37 -5.74
CA ALA A 232 -64.99 -21.56 -5.77
C ALA A 232 -66.01 -21.58 -4.62
N LEU A 233 -65.60 -21.14 -3.43
CA LEU A 233 -66.45 -21.10 -2.24
C LEU A 233 -67.52 -20.00 -2.36
N SER A 234 -67.17 -18.84 -2.93
CA SER A 234 -68.14 -17.79 -3.29
C SER A 234 -69.16 -18.29 -4.31
N HIS A 235 -68.73 -19.06 -5.32
CA HIS A 235 -69.64 -19.68 -6.28
C HIS A 235 -70.57 -20.71 -5.62
N ALA A 236 -70.04 -21.56 -4.73
CA ALA A 236 -70.83 -22.55 -4.00
C ALA A 236 -71.90 -21.89 -3.11
N TYR A 237 -71.59 -20.76 -2.45
CA TYR A 237 -72.59 -19.99 -1.69
C TYR A 237 -73.73 -19.51 -2.59
N LYS A 238 -73.42 -18.94 -3.76
CA LYS A 238 -74.45 -18.48 -4.72
C LYS A 238 -75.35 -19.63 -5.18
N VAL A 239 -74.76 -20.76 -5.55
CA VAL A 239 -75.52 -21.96 -5.98
C VAL A 239 -76.40 -22.49 -4.85
N ASN A 240 -75.90 -22.48 -3.61
CA ASN A 240 -76.69 -22.91 -2.46
C ASN A 240 -77.87 -21.95 -2.19
N GLU A 241 -77.67 -20.63 -2.28
CA GLU A 241 -78.76 -19.65 -2.19
C GLU A 241 -79.83 -19.87 -3.26
N GLU A 242 -79.42 -20.13 -4.51
CA GLU A 242 -80.32 -20.47 -5.60
C GLU A 242 -81.07 -21.79 -5.34
N SER A 243 -80.38 -22.82 -4.85
CA SER A 243 -81.00 -24.10 -4.46
C SER A 243 -82.04 -23.93 -3.35
N VAL A 244 -81.76 -23.09 -2.35
CA VAL A 244 -82.71 -22.76 -1.27
C VAL A 244 -83.91 -22.01 -1.83
N ARG A 245 -83.71 -21.04 -2.74
CA ARG A 245 -84.81 -20.35 -3.42
C ARG A 245 -85.68 -21.31 -4.22
N LEU A 246 -85.09 -22.21 -5.00
CA LEU A 246 -85.81 -23.22 -5.78
C LEU A 246 -86.59 -24.19 -4.88
N ARG A 247 -86.00 -24.64 -3.77
CA ARG A 247 -86.70 -25.48 -2.77
C ARG A 247 -87.92 -24.78 -2.18
N ASN A 248 -87.80 -23.50 -1.82
CA ASN A 248 -88.92 -22.71 -1.31
C ASN A 248 -90.02 -22.54 -2.37
N GLN A 249 -89.65 -22.31 -3.64
CA GLN A 249 -90.61 -22.26 -4.75
C GLN A 249 -91.32 -23.60 -4.97
N HIS A 250 -90.59 -24.72 -4.91
CA HIS A 250 -91.16 -26.06 -5.05
C HIS A 250 -92.15 -26.36 -3.92
N SER A 251 -91.78 -26.09 -2.67
CA SER A 251 -92.65 -26.24 -1.50
C SER A 251 -93.95 -25.43 -1.65
N LEU A 252 -93.87 -24.20 -2.16
CA LEU A 252 -95.04 -23.37 -2.44
C LEU A 252 -95.92 -23.96 -3.55
N LEU A 253 -95.34 -24.43 -4.64
CA LEU A 253 -96.07 -25.06 -5.75
C LEU A 253 -96.75 -26.36 -5.30
N GLU A 254 -96.07 -27.16 -4.48
CA GLU A 254 -96.60 -28.39 -3.90
C GLU A 254 -97.79 -28.09 -2.99
N SER A 255 -97.69 -27.08 -2.12
CA SER A 255 -98.83 -26.63 -1.31
C SER A 255 -100.02 -26.18 -2.17
N LYS A 256 -99.78 -25.46 -3.27
CA LYS A 256 -100.85 -25.05 -4.20
C LYS A 256 -101.47 -26.25 -4.92
N PHE A 257 -100.68 -27.24 -5.28
CA PHE A 257 -101.15 -28.47 -5.91
C PHE A 257 -102.03 -29.28 -4.95
N LEU A 258 -101.60 -29.47 -3.69
CA LEU A 258 -102.41 -30.12 -2.66
C LEU A 258 -103.74 -29.39 -2.44
N GLN A 259 -103.73 -28.05 -2.46
CA GLN A 259 -104.95 -27.24 -2.37
C GLN A 259 -105.88 -27.49 -3.57
N GLN A 260 -105.37 -27.49 -4.80
CA GLN A 260 -106.15 -27.86 -5.99
C GLN A 260 -106.70 -29.29 -5.91
N GLN A 261 -105.94 -30.23 -5.36
CA GLN A 261 -106.37 -31.61 -5.21
C GLN A 261 -107.52 -31.74 -4.19
N THR A 262 -107.47 -30.98 -3.10
CA THR A 262 -108.57 -30.93 -2.13
C THR A 262 -109.81 -30.25 -2.71
N GLU A 263 -109.64 -29.18 -3.48
CA GLU A 263 -110.73 -28.50 -4.19
C GLU A 263 -111.40 -29.42 -5.23
N THR A 264 -110.62 -30.13 -6.04
CA THR A 264 -111.14 -31.10 -7.03
C THR A 264 -111.83 -32.29 -6.36
N THR A 265 -111.28 -32.83 -5.27
CA THR A 265 -111.95 -33.90 -4.50
C THR A 265 -113.26 -33.40 -3.90
N SER A 266 -113.29 -32.16 -3.41
CA SER A 266 -114.51 -31.52 -2.92
C SER A 266 -115.55 -31.34 -4.05
N LEU A 267 -115.13 -30.88 -5.23
CA LEU A 267 -116.00 -30.79 -6.40
C LEU A 267 -116.51 -32.16 -6.86
N GLN A 268 -115.66 -33.19 -6.89
CA GLN A 268 -116.07 -34.56 -7.20
C GLN A 268 -117.13 -35.06 -6.22
N SER A 269 -116.94 -34.84 -4.91
CA SER A 269 -117.94 -35.23 -3.90
C SER A 269 -119.29 -34.50 -4.09
N LYS A 270 -119.27 -33.25 -4.56
CA LYS A 270 -120.48 -32.52 -4.93
C LYS A 270 -121.12 -33.08 -6.21
N MET A 271 -120.32 -33.46 -7.20
CA MET A 271 -120.79 -34.10 -8.44
C MET A 271 -121.46 -35.44 -8.13
N ASP A 272 -120.83 -36.31 -7.35
CA ASP A 272 -121.37 -37.62 -6.95
C ASP A 272 -122.71 -37.44 -6.20
N ARG A 273 -122.82 -36.38 -5.37
CA ARG A 273 -124.08 -36.03 -4.69
C ARG A 273 -125.17 -35.55 -5.63
N VAL A 274 -124.81 -34.81 -6.68
CA VAL A 274 -125.74 -34.41 -7.75
C VAL A 274 -126.20 -35.63 -8.54
N GLU A 275 -125.31 -36.55 -8.90
CA GLU A 275 -125.65 -37.81 -9.58
C GLU A 275 -126.57 -38.70 -8.73
N TYR A 276 -126.32 -38.78 -7.42
CA TYR A 276 -127.19 -39.49 -6.48
C TYR A 276 -128.60 -38.88 -6.42
N LEU A 277 -128.70 -37.55 -6.40
CA LEU A 277 -130.00 -36.85 -6.43
C LEU A 277 -130.73 -37.06 -7.75
N MET A 278 -130.04 -37.08 -8.89
CA MET A 278 -130.65 -37.41 -10.18
C MET A 278 -131.18 -38.85 -10.22
N SER A 279 -130.45 -39.79 -9.61
CA SER A 279 -130.89 -41.20 -9.54
C SER A 279 -132.14 -41.40 -8.67
N GLN A 280 -132.36 -40.58 -7.64
CA GLN A 280 -133.60 -40.63 -6.84
C GLN A 280 -134.85 -40.11 -7.58
N MET A 281 -134.69 -39.23 -8.57
CA MET A 281 -135.84 -38.66 -9.30
C MET A 281 -136.42 -39.60 -10.38
N MET A 282 -135.71 -40.67 -10.76
CA MET A 282 -136.00 -41.45 -11.98
C MET A 282 -136.77 -42.77 -11.75
N SER A 283 -137.42 -42.99 -10.60
CA SER A 283 -138.18 -44.25 -10.34
C SER A 283 -139.56 -44.06 -9.70
N LYS A 284 -140.62 -44.10 -10.54
CA LYS A 284 -142.05 -44.40 -10.26
C LYS A 284 -142.74 -44.84 -11.57
N PRO A 285 -143.74 -45.77 -11.59
CA PRO A 285 -145.15 -45.40 -11.91
C PRO A 285 -146.31 -46.31 -11.36
N ASN A 286 -147.56 -45.93 -11.72
CA ASN A 286 -148.96 -46.27 -11.29
C ASN A 286 -149.64 -47.62 -11.69
N GLY A 287 -150.64 -48.09 -10.90
CA GLY A 287 -152.10 -48.18 -11.27
C GLY A 287 -152.83 -49.49 -11.76
N ASN A 288 -153.91 -49.89 -11.03
CA ASN A 288 -155.20 -50.60 -11.39
C ASN A 288 -155.25 -52.10 -11.84
N THR A 289 -156.30 -52.95 -11.68
CA THR A 289 -157.47 -53.22 -10.76
C THR A 289 -158.19 -54.52 -11.25
N SER A 290 -158.68 -55.37 -10.33
CA SER A 290 -159.79 -56.39 -10.39
C SER A 290 -159.89 -57.50 -11.48
N THR A 291 -160.05 -58.78 -11.07
CA THR A 291 -161.24 -59.67 -11.25
C THR A 291 -160.96 -61.13 -10.82
N ASN A 292 -161.97 -61.82 -10.26
CA ASN A 292 -162.00 -63.24 -9.83
C ASN A 292 -161.99 -64.21 -11.05
N GLY A 293 -161.36 -65.39 -10.98
CA GLY A 293 -161.94 -66.71 -10.57
C GLY A 293 -162.31 -67.55 -11.83
N ALA A 294 -162.24 -68.88 -11.92
CA ALA A 294 -161.88 -69.99 -11.04
C ALA A 294 -161.56 -71.24 -11.91
N ASP A 295 -160.67 -72.10 -11.43
CA ASP A 295 -160.76 -73.56 -11.32
C ASP A 295 -159.86 -73.98 -10.13
#